data_AF-A0A1I0LNF4-F1
#
_entry.id   AF-A0A1I0LNF4-F1
#
_cell.length_a   1.000
_cell.length_b   1.000
_cell.length_c   1.000
_cell.angle_alpha   90.00
_cell.angle_beta   90.00
_cell.angle_gamma   90.00
#
_symmetry.space_group_name_H-M   'P 1'
#
loop_
_entity.id
_entity.type
_entity.pdbx_description
1 polymer ?
#
loop_
_entity_poly.entity_id
_entity_poly.type
_entity_poly.pdbx_seq_one_letter_code
_entity_poly.pdbx_strand_id
1 'polypeptide(L)' 'MIVEYTARGTVTATGAPFEQRPVAVIRVRDGQVVSYRDYINPLPLLKALGG' A
#
# COMPACT_ATOMS: atom_id res chain seq x y z
N MET A 1 1.81 -3.77 15.58
CA MET A 1 1.71 -4.87 14.63
C MET A 1 2.50 -4.53 13.38
N ILE A 2 3.20 -5.50 12.81
CA ILE A 2 3.87 -5.39 11.50
C ILE A 2 3.26 -6.46 10.61
N VAL A 3 2.82 -6.10 9.40
CA VAL A 3 2.15 -7.00 8.47
C VAL A 3 2.76 -6.88 7.09
N GLU A 4 3.03 -8.03 6.46
CA GLU A 4 3.29 -8.12 5.03
C GLU A 4 2.04 -8.63 4.32
N TYR A 5 1.68 -7.99 3.22
CA TYR A 5 0.52 -8.41 2.42
C TYR A 5 0.72 -8.07 0.94
N THR A 6 -0.16 -8.59 0.09
CA THR A 6 -0.21 -8.23 -1.33
C THR A 6 -1.46 -7.43 -1.62
N ALA A 7 -1.30 -6.21 -2.12
CA ALA A 7 -2.38 -5.37 -2.62
C ALA A 7 -2.45 -5.48 -4.15
N ARG A 8 -3.64 -5.73 -4.69
CA ARG A 8 -3.91 -5.76 -6.13
C ARG A 8 -5.07 -4.84 -6.46
N GLY A 9 -4.96 -4.12 -7.56
CA GLY A 9 -6.03 -3.24 -8.03
C GLY A 9 -5.75 -2.69 -9.42
N THR A 10 -6.63 -1.79 -9.85
CA THR A 10 -6.51 -1.06 -11.11
C THR A 10 -6.46 0.42 -10.79
N VAL A 11 -5.46 1.12 -11.34
CA VAL A 11 -5.36 2.58 -11.20
C VAL A 11 -6.47 3.22 -12.04
N THR A 12 -7.39 3.92 -11.39
CA THR A 12 -8.59 4.47 -12.05
C THR A 12 -8.26 5.52 -13.12
N ALA A 13 -7.21 6.30 -12.93
CA ALA A 13 -6.79 7.35 -13.86
C ALA A 13 -6.24 6.80 -15.20
N THR A 14 -5.58 5.65 -15.17
CA THR A 14 -4.87 5.08 -16.35
C THR A 14 -5.47 3.77 -16.83
N GLY A 15 -6.32 3.13 -16.04
CA GLY A 15 -6.78 1.76 -16.27
C GLY A 15 -5.69 0.69 -16.08
N ALA A 16 -4.48 1.06 -15.65
CA ALA A 16 -3.36 0.13 -15.54
C ALA A 16 -3.50 -0.78 -14.31
N PRO A 17 -3.13 -2.08 -14.43
CA PRO A 17 -3.07 -2.96 -13.28
C PRO A 17 -1.94 -2.55 -12.33
N PHE A 18 -2.17 -2.72 -11.04
CA PHE A 18 -1.24 -2.41 -9.96
C PHE A 18 -1.16 -3.57 -8.97
N GLU A 19 0.06 -4.04 -8.69
CA GLU A 19 0.37 -4.97 -7.61
C GLU A 19 1.45 -4.34 -6.71
N GLN A 20 1.28 -4.45 -5.40
CA GLN A 20 2.21 -3.95 -4.39
C GLN A 20 2.36 -4.97 -3.26
N ARG A 21 3.56 -5.03 -2.67
CA ARG A 21 3.86 -5.86 -1.50
C ARG A 21 4.39 -5.00 -0.35
N PRO A 22 3.51 -4.24 0.32
CA PRO A 22 3.91 -3.36 1.40
C PRO A 22 4.26 -4.11 2.69
N VAL A 23 4.98 -3.40 3.55
CA VAL A 23 5.03 -3.65 4.99
C VAL A 23 4.20 -2.57 5.70
N ALA A 24 3.13 -2.96 6.40
CA ALA A 24 2.36 -2.07 7.25
C ALA A 24 2.87 -2.10 8.70
N VAL A 25 3.09 -0.93 9.29
CA VAL A 25 3.36 -0.76 10.72
C VAL A 25 2.17 -0.07 11.38
N ILE A 26 1.43 -0.83 12.19
CA ILE A 26 0.20 -0.41 12.84
C ILE A 26 0.42 -0.31 14.35
N ARG A 27 0.05 0.83 14.95
CA ARG A 27 -0.02 0.99 16.40
C ARG A 27 -1.48 1.01 16.84
N VAL A 28 -1.80 0.21 17.85
CA VAL A 28 -3.14 0.14 18.45
C VAL A 28 -3.03 0.57 19.91
N ARG A 29 -3.97 1.37 20.37
CA ARG A 29 -4.14 1.77 21.77
C ARG A 29 -5.63 1.74 22.10
N ASP A 30 -6.00 1.12 23.21
CA ASP A 30 -7.39 1.01 23.67
C ASP A 30 -8.35 0.46 22.59
N GLY A 31 -7.87 -0.53 21.81
CA GLY A 31 -8.62 -1.16 20.71
C GLY A 31 -8.71 -0.33 19.42
N GLN A 32 -8.12 0.88 19.38
CA GLN A 32 -8.16 1.77 18.22
C GLN A 32 -6.81 1.83 17.50
N VAL A 33 -6.82 1.90 16.17
CA VAL A 33 -5.61 2.18 15.38
C VAL A 33 -5.25 3.65 15.54
N VAL A 34 -4.15 3.93 16.22
CA VAL A 34 -3.66 5.30 16.48
C VAL A 34 -2.53 5.73 15.55
N SER A 35 -1.94 4.80 14.81
CA SER A 35 -0.97 5.10 13.75
C SER A 35 -0.93 3.97 12.74
N TYR A 36 -0.88 4.34 11.47
CA TYR A 36 -0.76 3.45 10.33
C TYR A 36 0.31 4.01 9.38
N ARG A 37 1.30 3.20 9.02
CA ARG A 37 2.36 3.56 8.07
C ARG A 37 2.60 2.38 7.14
N ASP A 38 2.53 2.62 5.84
CA ASP A 38 2.88 1.64 4.81
C ASP A 38 4.20 2.00 4.16
N TYR A 39 5.09 1.02 4.10
CA TYR A 39 6.34 1.11 3.36
C TYR A 39 6.18 0.31 2.06
N ILE A 40 6.29 1.01 0.94
CA ILE A 40 6.07 0.48 -0.40
C ILE A 40 7.31 0.60 -1.27
N ASN A 41 7.39 -0.21 -2.32
CA ASN A 41 8.21 0.10 -3.49
C ASN A 41 7.47 1.15 -4.35
N PRO A 42 8.03 2.34 -4.62
CA PRO A 42 7.34 3.35 -5.42
C PRO A 42 7.29 3.02 -6.92
N LEU A 43 8.14 2.13 -7.43
CA LEU A 43 8.28 1.88 -8.87
C LEU A 43 7.01 1.33 -9.54
N PRO A 44 6.30 0.33 -8.99
CA PRO A 44 5.06 -0.16 -9.58
C PRO A 44 3.96 0.90 -9.64
N LEU A 45 3.92 1.79 -8.63
CA LEU A 45 2.97 2.89 -8.59
C LEU A 45 3.28 3.92 -9.68
N LEU A 46 4.54 4.36 -9.79
CA LEU A 46 4.97 5.31 -10.82
C LEU A 46 4.68 4.77 -12.23
N LYS A 47 5.01 3.50 -12.48
CA LYS A 47 4.70 2.83 -13.75
C LYS A 47 3.20 2.82 -14.07
N ALA A 48 2.37 2.51 -13.07
CA ALA A 48 0.92 2.46 -13.26
C ALA A 48 0.28 3.86 -13.44
N LEU A 49 0.93 4.92 -12.96
CA LEU A 49 0.49 6.31 -13.13
C LEU A 49 0.98 6.96 -14.43
N GLY A 50 1.80 6.28 -15.23
CA GLY A 50 2.24 6.76 -16.54
C GLY A 50 3.70 7.17 -16.66
N GLY A 51 4.49 7.11 -15.57
CA GLY A 51 5.92 7.42 -15.57
C GLY A 51 6.23 8.91 -15.54
#